data_AF-A0A834E4M0-F1
#
_entry.id   AF-A0A834E4M0-F1
#
_cell.length_a   1.000
_cell.length_b   1.000
_cell.length_c   1.000
_cell.angle_alpha   90.00
_cell.angle_beta   90.00
_cell.angle_gamma   90.00
#
_symmetry.space_group_name_H-M   'P 1'
#
loop_
_entity.id
_entity.type
_entity.pdbx_description
1 polymer ?
#
loop_
_entity_poly.entity_id
_entity_poly.type
_entity_poly.pdbx_seq_one_letter_code
_entity_poly.pdbx_strand_id
1 'polypeptide(L)'
;MTDVCRSHGFWPGHLTLCLELERRREAFANIVCLNDMSLMEGDNGWVPETAEEWKLLLHLVQNKNTKPVPQEAANGNFSDGPSPVNVENVALLLAKAMGPDRAWSLLQECGLTLELSERFTRTCNILRIAEKRQRALIQSMLEKCDRFLWSQQA
;
A
#
# COMPACT_ATOMS: atom_id res chain seq x y z
N MET A 1 6.19 4.25 -25.03
CA MET A 1 6.80 5.11 -23.98
C MET A 1 7.40 4.28 -22.85
N THR A 2 6.71 3.23 -22.38
CA THR A 2 7.22 2.28 -21.37
C THR A 2 8.62 1.74 -21.68
N ASP A 3 8.95 1.44 -22.94
CA ASP A 3 10.29 0.94 -23.32
C ASP A 3 11.38 2.01 -23.22
N VAL A 4 11.02 3.28 -23.42
CA VAL A 4 11.94 4.43 -23.27
C VAL A 4 12.19 4.70 -21.79
N CYS A 5 11.13 4.69 -20.96
CA CYS A 5 11.25 4.82 -19.51
C CYS A 5 12.03 3.66 -18.89
N ARG A 6 11.87 2.44 -19.42
CA ARG A 6 12.63 1.24 -19.00
C ARG A 6 14.12 1.37 -19.28
N SER A 7 14.49 1.93 -20.43
CA SER A 7 15.89 2.07 -20.83
C SER A 7 16.60 3.25 -20.15
N HIS A 8 15.86 4.30 -19.76
CA HIS A 8 16.46 5.56 -19.28
C HIS A 8 16.11 5.93 -17.82
N GLY A 9 15.29 5.14 -17.11
CA GLY A 9 15.03 5.32 -15.68
C GLY A 9 14.05 6.44 -15.29
N PHE A 10 13.34 7.03 -16.25
CA PHE A 10 12.39 8.15 -16.01
C PHE A 10 10.99 7.69 -15.57
N TRP A 11 10.91 6.72 -14.65
CA TRP A 11 9.64 6.16 -14.18
C TRP A 11 8.77 7.14 -13.37
N PRO A 12 9.32 7.95 -12.46
CA PRO A 12 8.50 8.91 -11.71
C PRO A 12 7.75 9.88 -12.62
N GLY A 13 8.41 10.42 -13.65
CA GLY A 13 7.79 11.34 -14.60
C GLY A 13 6.72 10.68 -15.47
N HIS A 14 6.95 9.44 -15.92
CA HIS A 14 5.94 8.68 -16.67
C HIS A 14 4.72 8.36 -15.81
N LEU A 15 4.95 7.96 -14.55
CA LEU A 15 3.86 7.75 -13.60
C LEU A 15 3.09 9.06 -13.41
N THR A 16 3.73 10.17 -13.04
CA THR A 16 3.07 11.48 -12.88
C THR A 16 2.21 11.83 -14.09
N LEU A 17 2.70 11.64 -15.32
CA LEU A 17 1.93 11.87 -16.53
C LEU A 17 0.70 10.95 -16.65
N CYS A 18 0.77 9.71 -16.16
CA CYS A 18 -0.42 8.87 -16.03
C CYS A 18 -1.46 9.41 -15.04
N LEU A 19 -1.12 10.20 -14.00
CA LEU A 19 -2.13 10.89 -13.17
C LEU A 19 -2.81 11.99 -13.95
N GLU A 20 -2.00 12.85 -14.55
CA GLU A 20 -2.47 14.02 -15.29
C GLU A 20 -3.40 13.62 -16.46
N LEU A 21 -3.21 12.41 -17.00
CA LEU A 21 -4.04 11.83 -18.06
C LEU A 21 -5.15 10.90 -17.54
N GLU A 22 -5.37 10.79 -16.23
CA GLU A 22 -6.35 9.91 -15.60
C GLU A 22 -6.17 8.41 -15.94
N ARG A 23 -4.95 7.99 -16.28
CA ARG A 23 -4.58 6.62 -16.67
C ARG A 23 -4.05 5.79 -15.50
N ARG A 24 -4.71 5.90 -14.33
CA ARG A 24 -4.28 5.26 -13.08
C ARG A 24 -4.14 3.73 -13.17
N ARG A 25 -5.03 3.06 -13.91
CA ARG A 25 -4.93 1.61 -14.15
C ARG A 25 -3.61 1.21 -14.80
N GLU A 26 -3.16 2.01 -15.76
CA GLU A 26 -1.93 1.74 -16.49
C GLU A 26 -0.69 2.03 -15.64
N ALA A 27 -0.76 3.05 -14.77
CA ALA A 27 0.26 3.31 -13.77
C ALA A 27 0.45 2.11 -12.84
N PHE A 28 -0.63 1.55 -12.27
CA PHE A 28 -0.54 0.35 -11.42
C PHE A 28 0.01 -0.87 -12.17
N ALA A 29 -0.41 -1.09 -13.42
CA ALA A 29 0.15 -2.18 -14.22
C ALA A 29 1.67 -2.01 -14.43
N ASN A 30 2.13 -0.78 -14.68
CA ASN A 30 3.56 -0.49 -14.82
C ASN A 30 4.30 -0.73 -13.50
N ILE A 31 3.78 -0.26 -12.35
CA ILE A 31 4.39 -0.46 -11.02
C ILE A 31 4.53 -1.97 -10.73
N VAL A 32 3.47 -2.75 -10.94
CA VAL A 32 3.50 -4.21 -10.74
C VAL A 32 4.52 -4.88 -11.67
N CYS A 33 4.63 -4.42 -12.92
CA CYS A 33 5.65 -4.90 -13.86
C CYS A 33 7.07 -4.58 -13.40
N LEU A 34 7.31 -3.38 -12.85
CA LEU A 34 8.61 -2.94 -12.35
C LEU A 34 9.03 -3.67 -11.08
N ASN A 35 8.07 -4.26 -10.37
CA ASN A 35 8.32 -5.00 -9.14
C ASN A 35 8.96 -4.17 -8.01
N ASP A 36 8.75 -2.86 -8.03
CA ASP A 36 9.34 -1.92 -7.08
C ASP A 36 8.25 -1.29 -6.18
N MET A 37 8.19 -1.72 -4.91
CA MET A 37 7.23 -1.16 -3.94
C MET A 37 7.56 0.28 -3.53
N SER A 38 8.80 0.75 -3.68
CA SER A 38 9.18 2.11 -3.27
C SER A 38 8.42 3.17 -4.05
N LEU A 39 7.95 2.84 -5.26
CA LEU A 39 7.10 3.71 -6.07
C LEU A 39 5.73 3.98 -5.42
N MET A 40 5.28 3.12 -4.51
CA MET A 40 4.02 3.25 -3.77
C MET A 40 4.23 3.66 -2.31
N GLU A 41 5.48 3.80 -1.84
CA GLU A 41 5.79 4.17 -0.46
C GLU A 41 6.36 5.60 -0.38
N GLY A 42 5.98 6.35 0.65
CA GLY A 42 6.46 7.72 0.91
C GLY A 42 5.47 8.83 0.52
N ASP A 43 5.84 10.08 0.84
CA ASP A 43 4.96 11.26 0.74
C ASP A 43 4.51 11.59 -0.69
N ASN A 44 5.30 11.17 -1.70
CA ASN A 44 4.98 11.30 -3.13
C ASN A 44 4.73 9.93 -3.79
N GLY A 45 4.48 8.90 -2.99
CA GLY A 45 4.26 7.54 -3.45
C GLY A 45 2.90 7.38 -4.13
N TRP A 46 2.85 6.50 -5.13
CA TRP A 46 1.65 6.08 -5.84
C TRP A 46 0.80 5.12 -5.02
N VAL A 47 0.09 5.64 -4.03
CA VAL A 47 -0.81 4.85 -3.19
C VAL A 47 -2.22 4.85 -3.81
N PRO A 48 -2.87 3.68 -3.96
CA PRO A 48 -4.28 3.62 -4.31
C PRO A 48 -5.17 4.39 -3.32
N GLU A 49 -6.11 5.17 -3.84
CA GLU A 49 -6.95 6.07 -3.05
C GLU A 49 -8.32 5.46 -2.75
N THR A 50 -8.81 4.61 -3.65
CA THR A 50 -10.13 3.99 -3.58
C THR A 50 -10.05 2.49 -3.38
N ALA A 51 -11.10 1.89 -2.80
CA ALA A 51 -11.17 0.45 -2.61
C ALA A 51 -11.07 -0.30 -3.95
N GLU A 52 -11.62 0.27 -5.02
CA GLU A 52 -11.61 -0.28 -6.37
C GLU A 52 -10.19 -0.32 -6.95
N GLU A 53 -9.38 0.69 -6.68
CA GLU A 53 -7.97 0.71 -7.08
C GLU A 53 -7.14 -0.30 -6.29
N TRP A 54 -7.41 -0.46 -5.01
CA TRP A 54 -6.80 -1.52 -4.20
C TRP A 54 -7.12 -2.91 -4.75
N LYS A 55 -8.38 -3.18 -5.08
CA LYS A 55 -8.79 -4.46 -5.70
C LYS A 55 -8.10 -4.67 -7.05
N LEU A 56 -8.01 -3.62 -7.87
CA LEU A 56 -7.30 -3.66 -9.15
C LEU A 56 -5.83 -4.04 -8.95
N LEU A 57 -5.13 -3.39 -8.01
CA LEU A 57 -3.73 -3.67 -7.71
C LEU A 57 -3.54 -5.11 -7.22
N LEU A 58 -4.38 -5.59 -6.31
CA LEU A 58 -4.33 -6.97 -5.80
C LEU A 58 -4.51 -7.99 -6.92
N HIS A 59 -5.48 -7.80 -7.82
CA HIS A 59 -5.68 -8.68 -8.97
C HIS A 59 -4.51 -8.63 -9.97
N LEU A 60 -3.90 -7.47 -10.19
CA LEU A 60 -2.73 -7.35 -11.07
C LEU A 60 -1.55 -8.14 -10.52
N VAL A 61 -1.32 -8.09 -9.21
CA VAL A 61 -0.23 -8.85 -8.55
C VAL A 61 -0.49 -10.34 -8.57
N GLN A 62 -1.72 -10.78 -8.30
CA GLN A 62 -2.12 -12.19 -8.45
C GLN A 62 -1.87 -12.70 -9.87
N ASN A 63 -2.31 -11.96 -10.89
CA ASN A 63 -2.16 -12.34 -12.29
C ASN A 63 -0.71 -12.41 -12.76
N LYS A 64 0.20 -11.68 -12.11
CA LYS A 64 1.64 -11.78 -12.37
C LYS A 64 2.20 -13.09 -11.83
N ASN A 65 1.75 -13.53 -10.65
CA ASN A 65 2.22 -14.76 -10.02
C ASN A 65 1.73 -16.04 -10.72
N THR A 66 0.61 -15.98 -11.44
CA THR A 66 0.07 -17.13 -12.20
C THR A 66 0.75 -17.34 -13.55
N LYS A 67 1.51 -16.35 -14.06
CA LYS A 67 2.35 -16.53 -15.25
C LYS A 67 3.68 -17.18 -14.83
N PRO A 68 4.09 -18.31 -15.42
CA PRO A 68 5.40 -18.88 -15.15
C PRO A 68 6.48 -17.92 -15.65
N VAL A 69 7.16 -17.27 -14.71
CA VAL A 69 8.39 -16.52 -14.99
C VAL A 69 9.50 -17.54 -15.20
N PRO A 70 10.29 -17.49 -16.30
CA PRO A 70 11.52 -18.25 -16.41
C PRO A 70 12.42 -17.91 -15.22
N GLN A 71 12.76 -18.91 -14.41
CA GLN A 71 13.64 -18.77 -13.26
C GLN A 71 15.03 -18.32 -13.73
N GLU A 72 15.31 -17.02 -13.67
CA GLU A 72 16.68 -16.57 -13.49
C GLU A 72 16.99 -16.60 -11.99
N ALA A 73 17.95 -17.46 -11.65
CA ALA A 73 18.30 -17.84 -10.30
C ALA A 73 18.63 -16.61 -9.42
N ALA A 74 17.82 -16.41 -8.37
CA ALA A 74 18.19 -15.58 -7.23
C ALA A 74 19.22 -16.33 -6.37
N ASN A 75 20.48 -16.33 -6.82
CA ASN A 75 21.60 -16.57 -5.93
C ASN A 75 21.70 -15.41 -4.94
N GLY A 76 21.85 -15.77 -3.67
CA GLY A 76 21.55 -14.90 -2.55
C GLY A 76 22.37 -13.62 -2.46
N ASN A 77 21.74 -12.59 -1.92
CA ASN A 77 22.35 -11.70 -0.96
C ASN A 77 21.24 -11.03 -0.15
N PHE A 78 21.43 -10.88 1.16
CA PHE A 78 20.63 -9.96 1.97
C PHE A 78 20.88 -8.55 1.43
N SER A 79 20.03 -8.07 0.53
CA SER A 79 20.23 -6.83 -0.19
C SER A 79 19.21 -5.81 0.28
N ASP A 80 19.72 -4.65 0.68
CA ASP A 80 19.06 -3.39 1.04
C ASP A 80 18.34 -2.76 -0.17
N GLY A 81 17.70 -3.60 -1.00
CA GLY A 81 16.99 -3.23 -2.21
C GLY A 81 15.51 -2.98 -1.94
N PRO A 82 14.82 -2.28 -2.88
CA PRO A 82 13.39 -2.02 -2.74
C PRO A 82 12.60 -3.31 -2.56
N SER A 83 11.63 -3.29 -1.64
CA SER A 83 10.77 -4.45 -1.38
C SER A 83 10.05 -4.86 -2.67
N PRO A 84 10.00 -6.16 -3.01
CA PRO A 84 9.35 -6.60 -4.24
C PRO A 84 7.83 -6.41 -4.15
N VAL A 85 7.19 -6.16 -5.29
CA VAL A 85 5.73 -6.09 -5.38
C VAL A 85 5.16 -7.52 -5.38
N ASN A 86 4.70 -7.96 -4.22
CA ASN A 86 4.01 -9.23 -4.01
C ASN A 86 2.73 -9.02 -3.20
N VAL A 87 1.88 -10.06 -3.13
CA VAL A 87 0.57 -9.97 -2.46
C VAL A 87 0.71 -9.56 -1.01
N GLU A 88 1.69 -10.10 -0.29
CA GLU A 88 1.89 -9.79 1.13
C GLU A 88 2.31 -8.34 1.39
N ASN A 89 3.25 -7.82 0.62
CA ASN A 89 3.72 -6.43 0.76
C ASN A 89 2.60 -5.44 0.37
N VAL A 90 1.80 -5.76 -0.66
CA VAL A 90 0.63 -4.96 -1.02
C VAL A 90 -0.46 -5.05 0.05
N ALA A 91 -0.70 -6.22 0.64
CA ALA A 91 -1.63 -6.38 1.75
C ALA A 91 -1.19 -5.57 2.98
N LEU A 92 0.09 -5.61 3.33
CA LEU A 92 0.67 -4.79 4.41
C LEU A 92 0.50 -3.29 4.14
N LEU A 93 0.74 -2.85 2.90
CA LEU A 93 0.54 -1.44 2.52
C LEU A 93 -0.93 -1.04 2.60
N LEU A 94 -1.84 -1.89 2.12
CA LEU A 94 -3.28 -1.71 2.22
C LEU A 94 -3.72 -1.58 3.70
N ALA A 95 -3.21 -2.42 4.59
CA ALA A 95 -3.51 -2.36 6.02
C ALA A 95 -3.02 -1.06 6.67
N LYS A 96 -1.86 -0.54 6.23
CA LYS A 96 -1.35 0.77 6.69
C LYS A 96 -2.22 1.93 6.19
N ALA A 97 -2.66 1.88 4.93
CA ALA A 97 -3.41 2.96 4.29
C ALA A 97 -4.88 3.03 4.72
N MET A 98 -5.58 1.89 4.76
CA MET A 98 -7.02 1.82 5.04
C MET A 98 -7.37 1.31 6.44
N GLY A 99 -6.38 0.88 7.21
CA GLY A 99 -6.57 0.22 8.48
C GLY A 99 -6.77 -1.30 8.34
N PRO A 100 -6.45 -2.08 9.39
CA PRO A 100 -6.41 -3.53 9.33
C PRO A 100 -7.78 -4.17 9.06
N ASP A 101 -8.86 -3.60 9.61
CA ASP A 101 -10.22 -4.16 9.46
C ASP A 101 -10.73 -4.02 8.02
N ARG A 102 -10.55 -2.83 7.41
CA ARG A 102 -10.94 -2.60 6.01
C ARG A 102 -10.07 -3.39 5.04
N ALA A 103 -8.77 -3.45 5.30
CA ALA A 103 -7.85 -4.25 4.52
C ALA A 103 -8.25 -5.74 4.51
N TRP A 104 -8.62 -6.28 5.68
CA TRP A 104 -9.08 -7.65 5.80
C TRP A 104 -10.32 -7.94 4.94
N SER A 105 -11.35 -7.06 5.02
CA SER A 105 -12.56 -7.21 4.20
C SER A 105 -12.25 -7.22 2.70
N LEU A 106 -11.38 -6.30 2.23
CA LEU A 106 -11.00 -6.25 0.82
C LEU A 106 -10.20 -7.48 0.36
N LEU A 107 -9.30 -7.98 1.21
CA LEU A 107 -8.56 -9.22 0.92
C LEU A 107 -9.51 -10.43 0.86
N GLN A 108 -10.54 -10.47 1.71
CA GLN A 108 -11.56 -11.51 1.67
C GLN A 108 -12.39 -11.44 0.39
N GLU A 109 -12.81 -10.25 -0.04
CA GLU A 109 -13.52 -10.04 -1.30
C GLU A 109 -12.70 -10.46 -2.52
N CYS A 110 -11.37 -10.27 -2.48
CA CYS A 110 -10.44 -10.73 -3.52
C CYS A 110 -10.02 -12.21 -3.39
N GLY A 111 -10.51 -12.94 -2.39
CA GLY A 111 -10.16 -14.35 -2.16
C GLY A 111 -8.72 -14.59 -1.68
N LEU A 112 -8.07 -13.57 -1.10
CA LEU A 112 -6.64 -13.56 -0.74
C LEU A 112 -6.34 -13.96 0.71
N THR A 113 -7.35 -14.30 1.50
CA THR A 113 -7.18 -14.55 2.95
C THR A 113 -6.32 -15.77 3.27
N LEU A 114 -6.20 -16.74 2.36
CA LEU A 114 -5.42 -17.95 2.56
C LEU A 114 -3.90 -17.74 2.40
N GLU A 115 -3.50 -16.62 1.77
CA GLU A 115 -2.10 -16.34 1.42
C GLU A 115 -1.37 -15.44 2.44
N LEU A 116 -2.01 -15.12 3.57
CA LEU A 116 -1.51 -14.11 4.50
C LEU A 116 -0.62 -14.72 5.58
N SER A 117 0.58 -14.17 5.73
CA SER A 117 1.59 -14.65 6.67
C SER A 117 1.33 -14.26 8.14
N GLU A 118 2.11 -14.86 9.05
CA GLU A 118 2.17 -14.44 10.45
C GLU A 118 2.62 -12.97 10.59
N ARG A 119 3.51 -12.50 9.70
CA ARG A 119 3.99 -11.10 9.67
C ARG A 119 2.82 -10.15 9.44
N PHE A 120 1.96 -10.44 8.45
CA PHE A 120 0.77 -9.65 8.18
C PHE A 120 -0.15 -9.58 9.40
N THR A 121 -0.42 -10.73 10.02
CA THR A 121 -1.28 -10.82 11.21
C THR A 121 -0.71 -10.01 12.37
N ARG A 122 0.59 -10.12 12.64
CA ARG A 122 1.28 -9.37 13.68
C ARG A 122 1.21 -7.86 13.42
N THR A 123 1.47 -7.42 12.19
CA THR A 123 1.38 -6.01 11.83
C THR A 123 -0.04 -5.47 12.01
N CYS A 124 -1.07 -6.19 11.57
CA CYS A 124 -2.46 -5.78 11.75
C CYS A 124 -2.84 -5.62 13.24
N ASN A 125 -2.37 -6.53 14.10
CA ASN A 125 -2.59 -6.41 15.54
C ASN A 125 -1.91 -5.17 16.13
N ILE A 126 -0.69 -4.87 15.73
CA ILE A 126 0.03 -3.66 16.16
C ILE A 126 -0.72 -2.40 15.69
N LEU A 127 -1.14 -2.35 14.42
CA LEU A 127 -1.91 -1.22 13.87
C LEU A 127 -3.22 -1.01 14.64
N ARG A 128 -3.95 -2.09 14.96
CA ARG A 128 -5.19 -2.00 15.73
C ARG A 128 -4.96 -1.46 17.15
N ILE A 129 -3.85 -1.83 17.80
CA ILE A 129 -3.48 -1.28 19.11
C ILE A 129 -3.11 0.21 18.99
N ALA A 130 -2.31 0.56 17.98
CA ALA A 130 -1.89 1.94 17.73
C ALA A 130 -3.09 2.85 17.48
N GLU A 131 -4.04 2.43 16.62
CA GLU A 131 -5.25 3.17 16.32
C GLU A 131 -6.11 3.41 17.58
N LYS A 132 -6.30 2.38 18.41
CA LYS A 132 -7.03 2.52 19.68
C LYS A 132 -6.38 3.54 20.62
N ARG A 133 -5.05 3.51 20.74
CA ARG A 133 -4.30 4.46 21.57
C ARG A 133 -4.38 5.88 21.01
N GLN A 134 -4.24 6.03 19.69
CA GLN A 134 -4.37 7.33 19.03
C GLN A 134 -5.77 7.93 19.22
N ARG A 135 -6.83 7.13 19.08
CA ARG A 135 -8.20 7.57 19.34
C ARG A 135 -8.40 8.04 20.78
N ALA A 136 -7.90 7.29 21.76
CA ALA A 136 -8.00 7.68 23.17
C ALA A 136 -7.24 8.98 23.48
N LEU A 137 -6.06 9.17 22.88
CA LEU A 137 -5.28 10.40 23.02
C LEU A 137 -6.03 11.60 22.43
N ILE A 138 -6.53 11.47 21.19
CA ILE A 138 -7.31 12.53 20.52
C ILE A 138 -8.53 12.89 21.36
N GLN A 139 -9.28 11.89 21.83
CA GLN A 139 -10.45 12.12 22.69
C GLN A 139 -10.06 12.89 23.97
N SER A 140 -8.99 12.49 24.65
CA SER A 140 -8.50 13.19 25.84
C SER A 140 -8.07 14.64 25.54
N MET A 141 -7.47 14.90 24.37
CA MET A 141 -7.11 16.25 23.96
C MET A 141 -8.35 17.11 23.70
N LEU A 142 -9.35 16.57 22.99
CA LEU A 142 -10.60 17.26 22.70
C LEU A 142 -11.36 17.62 23.99
N GLU A 143 -11.43 16.70 24.96
CA GLU A 143 -12.05 16.94 26.26
C GLU A 143 -11.35 18.06 27.05
N LYS A 144 -10.01 18.12 26.98
CA LYS A 144 -9.25 19.21 27.63
C LYS A 144 -9.49 20.55 26.94
N CYS A 145 -9.54 20.57 25.61
CA CYS A 145 -9.87 21.77 24.85
C CYS A 145 -11.28 22.28 25.18
N ASP A 146 -12.27 21.39 25.25
CA ASP A 146 -13.65 21.74 25.61
C ASP A 146 -13.73 22.35 27.01
N ARG A 147 -13.14 21.70 28.03
CA ARG A 147 -13.10 22.24 29.40
C ARG A 147 -12.41 23.60 29.48
N PHE A 148 -11.32 23.79 28.73
CA PHE A 148 -10.61 25.07 28.68
C PHE A 148 -11.48 26.18 28.09
N LEU A 149 -12.17 25.91 26.98
CA LEU A 149 -13.08 26.87 26.35
C LEU A 149 -14.20 27.28 27.31
N TRP A 150 -14.81 26.31 28.00
CA TRP A 150 -15.83 26.60 29.01
C TRP A 150 -15.31 27.41 30.19
N SER A 151 -14.06 27.20 30.61
CA SER A 151 -13.45 27.96 31.71
C SER A 151 -13.17 29.43 31.37
N GLN A 152 -13.06 29.79 30.10
CA GLN A 152 -12.86 31.18 29.66
C GLN A 152 -14.16 31.96 29.47
N GLN A 153 -15.30 31.26 29.43
CA GLN A 153 -16.61 31.86 29.17
C GLN A 153 -17.39 32.16 30.47
N ALA A 154 -16.85 31.75 31.62
CA ALA A 154 -17.31 32.05 32.97
C ALA A 154 -16.47 33.18 33.60
#